data_AF-A0A7V4IHW8-F1
#
_entry.id   AF-A0A7V4IHW8-F1
#
_cell.length_a   1.000
_cell.length_b   1.000
_cell.length_c   1.000
_cell.angle_alpha   90.00
_cell.angle_beta   90.00
_cell.angle_gamma   90.00
#
_symmetry.space_group_name_H-M   'P 1'
#
loop_
_entity.id
_entity.type
_entity.pdbx_description
1 polymer ?
#
loop_
_entity_poly.entity_id
_entity_poly.type
_entity_poly.pdbx_seq_one_letter_code
_entity_poly.pdbx_strand_id
1 'polypeptide(L)'
;MSASQPRLSVALSVRPFTNGWVSIEATTNLQVWLPLAQLLTTNASGPYVDEATSNTVAKFYRVVRPGVSPGEMQTAWNTHRPDHFRYQFQNFALDAGGDWQATVTVSNGLKLVSGVTLNGFPTNNFNASLFLSPDELFASLLAAEADGVKLAHASYDPEWRLPQAVTIIRGGTEPIRQYRCFQFEALAAPASDAEPGRSVTAAAP
;
A
#
# COMPACT_ATOMS: atom_id res chain seq x y z
N MET A 1 23.93 -19.69 3.23
CA MET A 1 22.50 -19.70 2.90
C MET A 1 21.73 -19.57 4.20
N SER A 2 21.22 -18.38 4.51
CA SER A 2 20.42 -18.17 5.73
C SER A 2 18.99 -18.61 5.40
N ALA A 3 18.52 -19.68 6.05
CA ALA A 3 17.11 -20.03 6.03
C ALA A 3 16.34 -18.86 6.67
N SER A 4 15.48 -18.19 5.90
CA SER A 4 14.62 -17.13 6.42
C SER A 4 13.83 -17.70 7.59
N GLN A 5 14.09 -17.21 8.81
CA GLN A 5 13.28 -17.57 9.96
C GLN A 5 11.80 -17.33 9.62
N PRO A 6 10.89 -18.26 9.98
CA PRO A 6 9.47 -18.01 9.80
C PRO A 6 9.12 -16.76 10.60
N ARG A 7 8.62 -15.73 9.90
CA ARG A 7 8.02 -14.58 10.57
C ARG A 7 6.84 -15.12 11.36
N LEU A 8 6.92 -15.10 12.68
CA LEU A 8 5.73 -15.35 13.49
C LEU A 8 4.70 -14.31 13.06
N SER A 9 3.46 -14.71 12.88
CA SER A 9 2.34 -13.83 12.60
C SER A 9 1.25 -14.09 13.61
N VAL A 10 0.57 -13.03 14.04
CA VAL A 10 -0.59 -13.15 14.92
C VAL A 10 -1.83 -12.88 14.10
N ALA A 11 -2.68 -13.90 13.98
CA ALA A 11 -4.01 -13.75 13.39
C ALA A 11 -5.00 -13.28 14.47
N LEU A 12 -5.47 -12.04 14.34
CA LEU A 12 -6.53 -11.47 15.15
C LEU A 12 -7.86 -11.56 14.39
N SER A 13 -8.86 -12.24 14.94
CA SER A 13 -10.21 -12.17 14.39
C SER A 13 -10.92 -10.95 14.98
N VAL A 14 -10.91 -9.83 14.25
CA VAL A 14 -11.58 -8.59 14.68
C VAL A 14 -12.89 -8.43 13.91
N ARG A 15 -13.98 -8.16 14.64
CA ARG A 15 -15.34 -8.05 14.08
C ARG A 15 -16.01 -6.77 14.54
N PRO A 16 -15.59 -5.61 14.02
CA PRO A 16 -16.11 -4.35 14.51
C PRO A 16 -17.58 -4.13 14.11
N PHE A 17 -18.07 -4.76 13.02
CA PHE A 17 -19.43 -4.59 12.48
C PHE A 17 -19.81 -3.10 12.43
N THR A 18 -18.99 -2.32 11.72
CA THR A 18 -19.07 -0.86 11.68
C THR A 18 -19.44 -0.32 10.32
N ASN A 19 -20.15 0.79 10.33
CA ASN A 19 -20.38 1.64 9.16
C ASN A 19 -19.24 2.67 8.95
N GLY A 20 -18.11 2.50 9.64
CA GLY A 20 -16.96 3.39 9.58
C GLY A 20 -15.69 2.68 10.02
N TRP A 21 -14.54 3.29 9.78
CA TRP A 21 -13.24 2.70 10.06
C TRP A 21 -12.97 2.61 11.57
N VAL A 22 -12.27 1.55 11.96
CA VAL A 22 -11.67 1.39 13.30
C VAL A 22 -10.17 1.20 13.17
N SER A 23 -9.41 1.67 14.15
CA SER A 23 -7.97 1.45 14.19
C SER A 23 -7.64 0.23 15.04
N ILE A 24 -6.77 -0.63 14.51
CA ILE A 24 -6.08 -1.67 15.28
C ILE A 24 -4.77 -1.10 15.73
N GLU A 25 -4.56 -1.12 17.04
CA GLU A 25 -3.34 -0.61 17.65
C GLU A 25 -2.70 -1.70 18.51
N ALA A 26 -1.37 -1.65 18.60
CA ALA A 26 -0.61 -2.55 19.44
C ALA A 26 0.34 -1.81 20.36
N THR A 27 0.67 -2.47 21.47
CA THR A 27 1.64 -1.99 22.45
C THR A 27 2.41 -3.17 23.04
N THR A 28 3.61 -2.88 23.52
CA THR A 28 4.43 -3.82 24.31
C THR A 28 4.53 -3.40 25.78
N ASN A 29 4.01 -2.21 26.14
CA ASN A 29 4.17 -1.63 27.49
C ASN A 29 2.89 -1.01 28.07
N LEU A 30 1.75 -1.09 27.36
CA LEU A 30 0.45 -0.52 27.74
C LEU A 30 0.41 1.03 27.83
N GLN A 31 1.51 1.71 27.55
CA GLN A 31 1.62 3.18 27.59
C GLN A 31 1.56 3.80 26.21
N VAL A 32 2.37 3.28 25.28
CA VAL A 32 2.46 3.77 23.90
C VAL A 32 1.77 2.78 22.99
N TRP A 33 0.74 3.24 22.29
CA TRP A 33 -0.05 2.45 21.35
C TRP A 33 0.27 2.94 19.94
N LEU A 34 0.73 2.02 19.10
CA LEU A 34 1.07 2.31 17.71
C LEU A 34 -0.04 1.79 16.78
N PRO A 35 -0.50 2.60 15.81
CA PRO A 35 -1.44 2.13 14.82
C PRO A 35 -0.78 1.07 13.94
N LEU A 36 -1.48 -0.06 13.77
CA LEU A 36 -1.08 -1.12 12.85
C LEU A 36 -1.86 -1.04 11.54
N ALA A 37 -3.18 -0.87 11.65
CA ALA A 37 -4.07 -0.88 10.50
C ALA A 37 -5.38 -0.17 10.79
N GLN A 38 -6.07 0.21 9.71
CA GLN A 38 -7.47 0.62 9.71
C GLN A 38 -8.30 -0.54 9.13
N LEU A 39 -9.42 -0.84 9.78
CA LEU A 39 -10.35 -1.88 9.35
C LEU A 39 -11.76 -1.32 9.15
N LEU A 40 -12.45 -1.82 8.13
CA LEU A 40 -13.86 -1.60 7.87
C LEU A 40 -14.54 -2.94 7.61
N THR A 41 -15.66 -3.21 8.30
CA THR A 41 -16.48 -4.40 8.06
C THR A 41 -17.96 -4.03 8.16
N THR A 42 -18.68 -3.97 7.04
CA THR A 42 -20.09 -3.57 7.05
C THR A 42 -21.03 -4.78 7.14
N ASN A 43 -20.77 -5.86 6.40
CA ASN A 43 -21.70 -7.00 6.29
C ASN A 43 -21.10 -8.38 6.59
N ALA A 44 -19.82 -8.47 6.98
CA ALA A 44 -19.19 -9.74 7.36
C ALA A 44 -18.04 -9.55 8.36
N SER A 45 -17.31 -10.63 8.64
CA SER A 45 -16.10 -10.64 9.45
C SER A 45 -14.93 -11.19 8.65
N GLY A 46 -13.72 -10.71 8.93
CA GLY A 46 -12.48 -11.30 8.39
C GLY A 46 -11.35 -11.25 9.40
N PRO A 47 -10.37 -12.15 9.31
CA PRO A 47 -9.17 -12.07 10.13
C PRO A 47 -8.29 -10.90 9.68
N TYR A 48 -7.66 -10.25 10.65
CA TYR A 48 -6.49 -9.38 10.46
C TYR A 48 -5.25 -10.18 10.87
N VAL A 49 -4.14 -10.00 10.15
CA VAL A 49 -2.87 -10.67 10.45
C VAL A 49 -1.79 -9.61 10.69
N ASP A 50 -1.21 -9.59 11.89
CA ASP A 50 0.02 -8.83 12.17
C ASP A 50 1.22 -9.65 11.67
N GLU A 51 1.73 -9.32 10.48
CA GLU A 51 2.88 -9.98 9.85
C GLU A 51 4.24 -9.52 10.40
N ALA A 52 4.26 -8.51 11.27
CA ALA A 52 5.48 -7.91 11.82
C ALA A 52 5.85 -8.43 13.21
N THR A 53 5.38 -9.61 13.63
CA THR A 53 5.79 -10.17 14.93
C THR A 53 7.16 -10.85 14.82
N SER A 54 8.23 -10.07 15.05
CA SER A 54 9.53 -10.63 15.40
C SER A 54 9.53 -11.15 16.84
N ASN A 55 10.45 -12.07 17.09
CA ASN A 55 10.58 -12.79 18.35
C ASN A 55 10.57 -11.86 19.59
N THR A 56 9.74 -12.20 20.58
CA THR A 56 9.97 -12.02 22.04
C THR A 56 9.56 -10.74 22.80
N VAL A 57 8.38 -10.17 22.57
CA VAL A 57 7.61 -9.50 23.67
C VAL A 57 6.12 -9.79 23.49
N ALA A 58 5.39 -10.07 24.58
CA ALA A 58 3.94 -10.12 24.54
C ALA A 58 3.40 -8.77 24.02
N LYS A 59 2.67 -8.80 22.90
CA LYS A 59 1.95 -7.63 22.38
C LYS A 59 0.53 -7.65 22.92
N PHE A 60 0.05 -6.49 23.34
CA PHE A 60 -1.37 -6.26 23.61
C PHE A 60 -1.96 -5.50 22.43
N TYR A 61 -3.20 -5.83 22.10
CA TYR A 61 -3.93 -5.25 20.98
C TYR A 61 -5.21 -4.59 21.47
N ARG A 62 -5.60 -3.49 20.84
CA ARG A 62 -6.90 -2.86 21.04
C ARG A 62 -7.51 -2.43 19.73
N VAL A 63 -8.84 -2.27 19.75
CA VAL A 63 -9.61 -1.67 18.68
C VAL A 63 -10.06 -0.29 19.15
N VAL A 64 -9.76 0.75 18.38
CA VAL A 64 -10.13 2.14 18.68
C VAL A 64 -11.13 2.64 17.65
N ARG A 65 -12.13 3.40 18.11
CA ARG A 65 -13.11 4.09 17.27
C ARG A 65 -13.19 5.57 17.66
N PRO A 66 -13.26 6.51 16.70
CA PRO A 66 -13.14 6.29 15.26
C PRO A 66 -11.71 5.87 14.87
N GLY A 67 -11.59 5.07 13.81
CA GLY A 67 -10.34 4.93 13.06
C GLY A 67 -10.15 6.08 12.09
N VAL A 68 -9.11 6.00 11.27
CA VAL A 68 -8.80 7.00 10.25
C VAL A 68 -9.43 6.58 8.92
N SER A 69 -10.16 7.48 8.28
CA SER A 69 -10.80 7.21 6.98
C SER A 69 -9.79 7.30 5.82
N PRO A 70 -10.05 6.59 4.70
CA PRO A 70 -9.27 6.76 3.47
C PRO A 70 -9.28 8.19 2.93
N GLY A 71 -10.36 8.95 3.11
CA GLY A 71 -10.46 10.34 2.66
C GLY A 71 -9.54 11.29 3.44
N GLU A 72 -9.43 11.11 4.76
CA GLU A 72 -8.48 11.84 5.59
C GLU A 72 -7.03 11.54 5.16
N MET A 73 -6.70 10.26 4.94
CA MET A 73 -5.35 9.87 4.53
C MET A 73 -5.03 10.28 3.09
N GLN A 74 -6.01 10.27 2.18
CA GLN A 74 -5.85 10.79 0.82
C GLN A 74 -5.54 12.28 0.84
N THR A 75 -6.23 13.05 1.69
CA THR A 75 -5.96 14.49 1.86
C THR A 75 -4.54 14.73 2.37
N ALA A 76 -4.11 13.96 3.37
CA ALA A 76 -2.76 14.05 3.91
C ALA A 76 -1.69 13.67 2.87
N TRP A 77 -1.90 12.58 2.11
CA TRP A 77 -1.07 12.18 1.00
C TRP A 77 -0.95 13.29 -0.06
N ASN A 78 -2.07 13.86 -0.49
CA ASN A 78 -2.10 14.92 -1.50
C ASN A 78 -1.37 16.19 -1.07
N THR A 79 -1.25 16.44 0.24
CA THR A 79 -0.56 17.61 0.79
C THR A 79 0.97 17.46 0.75
N HIS A 80 1.48 16.23 0.79
CA HIS A 80 2.91 15.97 0.99
C HIS A 80 3.56 15.14 -0.12
N ARG A 81 2.78 14.52 -1.01
CA ARG A 81 3.33 13.67 -2.06
C ARG A 81 4.24 14.46 -3.00
N PRO A 82 5.40 13.90 -3.39
CA PRO A 82 6.22 14.46 -4.44
C PRO A 82 5.55 14.27 -5.82
N ASP A 83 5.87 15.14 -6.79
CA ASP A 83 5.40 14.99 -8.17
C ASP A 83 6.12 13.87 -8.94
N HIS A 84 7.30 13.48 -8.47
CA HIS A 84 8.11 12.41 -9.03
C HIS A 84 8.58 11.45 -7.94
N PHE A 85 8.18 10.18 -8.04
CA PHE A 85 8.52 9.15 -7.05
C PHE A 85 8.50 7.76 -7.64
N ARG A 86 9.11 6.82 -6.93
CA ARG A 86 9.00 5.39 -7.21
C ARG A 86 8.73 4.58 -5.96
N TYR A 87 8.20 3.37 -6.16
CA TYR A 87 7.99 2.38 -5.11
C TYR A 87 7.97 0.97 -5.72
N GLN A 88 8.22 -0.04 -4.90
CA GLN A 88 7.91 -1.42 -5.25
C GLN A 88 6.43 -1.69 -4.96
N PHE A 89 5.77 -2.33 -5.92
CA PHE A 89 4.39 -2.74 -5.82
C PHE A 89 4.27 -4.25 -5.87
N GLN A 90 3.43 -4.81 -5.02
CA GLN A 90 3.06 -6.22 -5.02
C GLN A 90 1.53 -6.33 -5.11
N ASN A 91 1.05 -7.16 -6.03
CA ASN A 91 -0.35 -7.58 -6.14
C ASN A 91 -0.41 -9.10 -6.01
N PHE A 92 -0.84 -9.54 -4.83
CA PHE A 92 -0.92 -10.94 -4.49
C PHE A 92 -2.38 -11.39 -4.44
N ALA A 93 -2.75 -12.38 -5.24
CA ALA A 93 -4.06 -13.02 -5.15
C ALA A 93 -4.01 -14.12 -4.08
N LEU A 94 -4.63 -13.85 -2.93
CA LEU A 94 -4.56 -14.68 -1.72
C LEU A 94 -5.21 -16.07 -1.89
N ASP A 95 -6.23 -16.17 -2.75
CA ASP A 95 -7.07 -17.36 -2.95
C ASP A 95 -6.84 -18.07 -4.29
N ALA A 96 -6.35 -17.36 -5.30
CA ALA A 96 -6.07 -17.90 -6.63
C ALA A 96 -4.58 -18.18 -6.88
N GLY A 97 -3.69 -17.67 -6.03
CA GLY A 97 -2.25 -17.64 -6.27
C GLY A 97 -1.87 -16.65 -7.38
N GLY A 98 -0.57 -16.38 -7.51
CA GLY A 98 -0.05 -15.35 -8.40
C GLY A 98 0.40 -14.13 -7.63
N ASP A 99 1.71 -13.95 -7.59
CA ASP A 99 2.39 -12.83 -6.97
C ASP A 99 3.02 -11.95 -8.06
N TRP A 100 2.34 -10.86 -8.39
CA TRP A 100 2.85 -9.87 -9.33
C TRP A 100 3.63 -8.81 -8.58
N GLN A 101 4.90 -8.62 -8.93
CA GLN A 101 5.73 -7.57 -8.35
C GLN A 101 6.35 -6.71 -9.45
N ALA A 102 6.46 -5.40 -9.21
CA ALA A 102 7.13 -4.48 -10.13
C ALA A 102 7.59 -3.22 -9.42
N THR A 103 8.49 -2.48 -10.08
CA THR A 103 8.77 -1.09 -9.74
C THR A 103 7.79 -0.18 -10.48
N VAL A 104 7.09 0.66 -9.74
CA VAL A 104 6.21 1.68 -10.29
C VAL A 104 6.84 3.05 -10.06
N THR A 105 7.00 3.80 -11.14
CA THR A 105 7.47 5.20 -11.12
C THR A 105 6.31 6.08 -11.54
N VAL A 106 6.05 7.13 -10.78
CA VAL A 106 5.03 8.14 -11.09
C VAL A 106 5.71 9.47 -11.32
N SER A 107 5.39 10.13 -12.42
CA SER A 107 5.90 11.45 -12.79
C SER A 107 4.75 12.31 -13.27
N ASN A 108 4.42 13.39 -12.55
CA ASN A 108 3.32 14.31 -12.92
C ASN A 108 2.00 13.57 -13.19
N GLY A 109 1.68 12.56 -12.37
CA GLY A 109 0.49 11.72 -12.51
C GLY A 109 0.57 10.61 -13.58
N LEU A 110 1.65 10.56 -14.38
CA LEU A 110 1.88 9.49 -15.33
C LEU A 110 2.59 8.32 -14.66
N LYS A 111 2.01 7.12 -14.79
CA LYS A 111 2.50 5.88 -14.20
C LYS A 111 3.31 5.06 -15.22
N LEU A 112 4.54 4.71 -14.89
CA LEU A 112 5.40 3.78 -15.60
C LEU A 112 5.64 2.53 -14.76
N VAL A 113 5.50 1.34 -15.36
CA VAL A 113 5.73 0.04 -14.70
C VAL A 113 6.95 -0.62 -15.33
N SER A 114 7.88 -1.09 -14.49
CA SER A 114 9.13 -1.71 -14.94
C SER A 114 9.57 -2.84 -14.00
N GLY A 115 10.46 -3.72 -14.48
CA GLY A 115 11.01 -4.81 -13.66
C GLY A 115 9.95 -5.81 -13.19
N VAL A 116 8.96 -6.11 -14.04
CA VAL A 116 7.82 -6.94 -13.68
C VAL A 116 8.25 -8.39 -13.49
N THR A 117 7.79 -9.00 -12.40
CA THR A 117 7.90 -10.43 -12.13
C THR A 117 6.54 -11.05 -11.82
N LEU A 118 6.38 -12.32 -12.18
CA LEU A 118 5.28 -13.17 -11.76
C LEU A 118 5.86 -14.35 -10.98
N ASN A 119 5.49 -14.49 -9.71
CA ASN A 119 6.02 -15.51 -8.80
C ASN A 119 7.56 -15.50 -8.74
N GLY A 120 8.15 -14.30 -8.81
CA GLY A 120 9.61 -14.10 -8.81
C GLY A 120 10.30 -14.29 -10.16
N PHE A 121 9.58 -14.67 -11.23
CA PHE A 121 10.16 -14.82 -12.57
C PHE A 121 9.92 -13.56 -13.41
N PRO A 122 10.97 -12.96 -14.01
CA PRO A 122 10.83 -11.80 -14.90
C PRO A 122 9.90 -12.08 -16.09
N THR A 123 9.05 -11.10 -16.43
CA THR A 123 8.15 -11.19 -17.60
C THR A 123 7.88 -9.81 -18.21
N ASN A 124 7.73 -9.77 -19.53
CA ASN A 124 7.25 -8.59 -20.26
C ASN A 124 5.77 -8.69 -20.65
N ASN A 125 5.14 -9.85 -20.43
CA ASN A 125 3.72 -10.06 -20.70
C ASN A 125 2.94 -9.79 -19.41
N PHE A 126 2.44 -8.57 -19.26
CA PHE A 126 1.68 -8.16 -18.09
C PHE A 126 0.59 -7.15 -18.46
N ASN A 127 -0.43 -7.05 -17.60
CA ASN A 127 -1.42 -6.00 -17.66
C ASN A 127 -1.05 -4.89 -16.68
N ALA A 128 -0.82 -3.67 -17.19
CA ALA A 128 -0.47 -2.51 -16.37
C ALA A 128 -1.53 -2.16 -15.32
N SER A 129 -2.80 -2.52 -15.53
CA SER A 129 -3.88 -2.27 -14.55
C SER A 129 -3.74 -3.10 -13.27
N LEU A 130 -2.86 -4.11 -13.25
CA LEU A 130 -2.55 -4.88 -12.05
C LEU A 130 -1.65 -4.12 -11.07
N PHE A 131 -1.07 -2.99 -11.48
CA PHE A 131 -0.12 -2.18 -10.71
C PHE A 131 -0.76 -0.83 -10.40
N LEU A 132 -1.36 -0.70 -9.22
CA LEU A 132 -2.10 0.49 -8.81
C LEU A 132 -1.16 1.58 -8.28
N SER A 133 -1.49 2.84 -8.58
CA SER A 133 -0.95 4.04 -7.94
C SER A 133 -1.53 4.22 -6.54
N PRO A 134 -0.87 5.01 -5.67
CA PRO A 134 -1.46 5.40 -4.38
C PRO A 134 -2.86 6.02 -4.55
N ASP A 135 -3.06 6.84 -5.59
CA ASP A 135 -4.33 7.51 -5.85
C ASP A 135 -5.43 6.49 -6.24
N GLU A 136 -5.10 5.49 -7.05
CA GLU A 136 -6.02 4.39 -7.40
C GLU A 136 -6.34 3.48 -6.20
N LEU A 137 -5.38 3.28 -5.28
CA LEU A 137 -5.63 2.56 -4.03
C LEU A 137 -6.59 3.34 -3.11
N PHE A 138 -6.40 4.65 -2.97
CA PHE A 138 -7.33 5.49 -2.21
C PHE A 138 -8.73 5.47 -2.83
N ALA A 139 -8.84 5.59 -4.16
CA ALA A 139 -10.13 5.48 -4.84
C ALA A 139 -10.82 4.14 -4.56
N SER A 140 -10.06 3.04 -4.55
CA SER A 140 -10.58 1.70 -4.24
C SER A 140 -11.10 1.58 -2.80
N LEU A 141 -10.38 2.18 -1.85
CA LEU A 141 -10.76 2.22 -0.43
C LEU A 141 -11.98 3.11 -0.18
N LEU A 142 -12.06 4.27 -0.83
CA LEU A 142 -13.22 5.17 -0.75
C LEU A 142 -14.48 4.51 -1.33
N ALA A 143 -14.35 3.81 -2.46
CA ALA A 143 -15.45 3.03 -3.01
C ALA A 143 -15.87 1.90 -2.04
N ALA A 144 -14.91 1.25 -1.36
CA ALA A 144 -15.22 0.22 -0.37
C ALA A 144 -15.99 0.80 0.85
N GLU A 145 -15.63 2.00 1.27
CA GLU A 145 -16.35 2.74 2.31
C GLU A 145 -17.78 3.10 1.89
N ALA A 146 -17.96 3.59 0.66
CA ALA A 146 -19.26 4.03 0.15
C ALA A 146 -20.23 2.87 -0.15
N ASP A 147 -19.74 1.81 -0.80
CA ASP A 147 -20.58 0.70 -1.28
C ASP A 147 -20.85 -0.37 -0.20
N GLY A 148 -20.00 -0.40 0.84
CA GLY A 148 -19.94 -1.49 1.81
C GLY A 148 -19.10 -2.68 1.31
N VAL A 149 -18.52 -3.40 2.27
CA VAL A 149 -17.59 -4.51 2.08
C VAL A 149 -17.71 -5.54 3.19
N LYS A 150 -17.31 -6.78 2.89
CA LYS A 150 -17.10 -7.81 3.90
C LYS A 150 -15.96 -7.43 4.83
N LEU A 151 -14.87 -6.95 4.24
CA LEU A 151 -13.68 -6.48 4.94
C LEU A 151 -12.94 -5.52 4.02
N ALA A 152 -12.52 -4.37 4.54
CA ALA A 152 -11.40 -3.62 3.98
C ALA A 152 -10.35 -3.40 5.07
N HIS A 153 -9.11 -3.50 4.66
CA HIS A 153 -7.92 -3.30 5.47
C HIS A 153 -7.02 -2.31 4.76
N ALA A 154 -6.52 -1.32 5.51
CA ALA A 154 -5.51 -0.40 5.03
C ALA A 154 -4.50 -0.11 6.15
N SER A 155 -3.22 -0.35 5.89
CA SER A 155 -2.13 0.25 6.66
C SER A 155 -1.51 1.38 5.84
N TYR A 156 -0.97 2.37 6.54
CA TYR A 156 -0.41 3.55 5.92
C TYR A 156 1.00 3.81 6.41
N ASP A 157 1.80 4.40 5.53
CA ASP A 157 3.14 4.86 5.88
C ASP A 157 3.07 6.00 6.91
N PRO A 158 3.89 5.95 7.99
CA PRO A 158 3.87 6.96 9.04
C PRO A 158 4.53 8.28 8.65
N GLU A 159 5.26 8.37 7.54
CA GLU A 159 5.89 9.59 7.04
C GLU A 159 5.06 10.17 5.89
N TRP A 160 4.84 9.37 4.86
CA TRP A 160 4.25 9.79 3.59
C TRP A 160 2.73 9.64 3.55
N ARG A 161 2.12 8.93 4.51
CA ARG A 161 0.66 8.66 4.55
C ARG A 161 0.13 7.83 3.37
N LEU A 162 0.98 7.32 2.49
CA LEU A 162 0.55 6.44 1.40
C LEU A 162 0.02 5.09 1.94
N PRO A 163 -0.90 4.43 1.22
CA PRO A 163 -1.30 3.06 1.56
C PRO A 163 -0.12 2.10 1.36
N GLN A 164 0.28 1.39 2.41
CA GLN A 164 1.37 0.40 2.37
C GLN A 164 0.86 -1.04 2.17
N ALA A 165 -0.27 -1.39 2.78
CA ALA A 165 -0.90 -2.68 2.56
C ALA A 165 -2.42 -2.53 2.55
N VAL A 166 -3.04 -2.95 1.45
CA VAL A 166 -4.49 -2.83 1.22
C VAL A 166 -5.07 -4.19 0.85
N THR A 167 -6.15 -4.57 1.52
CA THR A 167 -6.95 -5.74 1.17
C THR A 167 -8.41 -5.35 1.18
N ILE A 168 -9.15 -5.65 0.12
CA ILE A 168 -10.59 -5.37 0.03
C ILE A 168 -11.31 -6.66 -0.36
N ILE A 169 -12.36 -6.99 0.38
CA ILE A 169 -13.21 -8.16 0.18
C ILE A 169 -14.64 -7.67 0.04
N ARG A 170 -15.20 -7.68 -1.17
CA ARG A 170 -16.58 -7.22 -1.45
C ARG A 170 -17.63 -8.32 -1.34
N GLY A 171 -17.22 -9.59 -1.43
CA GLY A 171 -18.13 -10.73 -1.53
C GLY A 171 -18.53 -10.96 -2.99
N GLY A 172 -18.03 -12.05 -3.57
CA GLY A 172 -18.22 -12.38 -4.98
C GLY A 172 -17.25 -13.48 -5.40
N THR A 173 -17.11 -13.70 -6.70
CA THR A 173 -16.16 -14.66 -7.29
C THR A 173 -14.83 -14.02 -7.68
N GLU A 174 -14.68 -12.71 -7.45
CA GLU A 174 -13.41 -12.03 -7.70
C GLU A 174 -12.34 -12.54 -6.73
N PRO A 175 -11.12 -12.84 -7.22
CA PRO A 175 -10.02 -13.22 -6.35
C PRO A 175 -9.76 -12.17 -5.28
N ILE A 176 -9.53 -12.62 -4.05
CA ILE A 176 -9.12 -11.74 -2.96
C ILE A 176 -7.70 -11.27 -3.24
N ARG A 177 -7.52 -9.96 -3.38
CA ARG A 177 -6.22 -9.35 -3.63
C ARG A 177 -5.71 -8.60 -2.41
N GLN A 178 -4.42 -8.76 -2.17
CA GLN A 178 -3.65 -7.91 -1.29
C GLN A 178 -2.67 -7.10 -2.14
N TYR A 179 -2.74 -5.79 -1.99
CA TYR A 179 -1.81 -4.85 -2.59
C TYR A 179 -0.81 -4.39 -1.54
N ARG A 180 0.47 -4.34 -1.88
CA ARG A 180 1.50 -3.76 -1.02
C ARG A 180 2.35 -2.75 -1.78
N CYS A 181 2.62 -1.63 -1.12
CA CYS A 181 3.55 -0.59 -1.56
C CYS A 181 4.69 -0.53 -0.54
N PHE A 182 5.92 -0.68 -0.99
CA PHE A 182 7.11 -0.65 -0.12
C PHE A 182 8.30 -0.04 -0.85
N GLN A 183 9.35 0.31 -0.10
CA GLN A 183 10.54 0.99 -0.65
C GLN A 183 10.16 2.27 -1.43
N PHE A 184 9.29 3.08 -0.84
CA PHE A 184 8.92 4.38 -1.40
C PHE A 184 10.13 5.32 -1.41
N GLU A 185 10.31 6.05 -2.51
CA GLU A 185 11.39 7.01 -2.69
C GLU A 185 10.90 8.20 -3.51
N ALA A 186 11.05 9.40 -2.94
CA ALA A 186 10.91 10.65 -3.68
C ALA A 186 12.12 10.83 -4.59
N LEU A 187 11.88 11.13 -5.86
CA LEU A 187 12.92 11.27 -6.87
C LEU A 187 13.12 12.75 -7.21
N ALA A 188 14.35 13.14 -7.55
CA ALA A 188 14.62 14.47 -8.08
C ALA A 188 13.85 14.66 -9.39
N ALA A 189 13.32 15.87 -9.64
CA ALA A 189 12.58 16.16 -10.86
C ALA A 189 13.32 15.62 -12.09
N PRO A 190 12.61 14.99 -13.06
CA PRO A 190 13.25 14.52 -14.28
C PRO A 190 14.00 15.69 -14.90
N ALA A 191 15.30 15.53 -15.16
CA ALA A 191 16.10 16.56 -15.79
C ALA A 191 15.34 17.02 -17.04
N SER A 192 14.93 18.29 -17.09
CA SER A 192 14.35 18.85 -18.30
C SER A 192 15.37 18.60 -19.41
N ASP A 193 14.94 17.95 -20.50
CA ASP A 193 15.75 17.82 -21.70
C ASP A 193 16.46 19.15 -21.97
N ALA A 194 17.78 19.08 -22.12
CA ALA A 194 18.61 20.23 -22.46
C ALA A 194 17.94 21.02 -23.60
N GLU A 195 17.76 22.32 -23.43
CA GLU A 195 17.29 23.21 -24.49
C GLU A 195 18.06 22.92 -25.80
N PRO A 196 17.38 22.59 -26.90
CA PRO A 196 18.03 22.53 -28.21
C PRO A 196 18.23 23.97 -28.70
N GLY A 197 19.34 24.62 -28.31
CA GLY A 197 19.52 26.00 -28.72
C GLY A 197 20.65 26.81 -28.09
N ARG A 198 21.86 26.26 -27.97
CA ARG A 198 23.05 27.12 -27.91
C ARG A 198 24.12 26.63 -28.87
N SER A 199 24.04 27.11 -30.11
CA SER A 199 25.15 27.14 -31.05
C SER A 199 26.30 27.89 -30.41
N VAL A 200 27.32 27.17 -29.95
CA VAL A 200 28.61 27.75 -29.59
C VAL A 200 29.27 28.15 -30.90
N THR A 201 29.12 29.42 -31.27
CA THR A 201 29.93 30.01 -32.34
C THR A 201 31.28 30.33 -31.72
N ALA A 202 32.27 29.46 -31.94
CA ALA A 202 33.65 29.79 -31.64
C ALA A 202 34.13 30.82 -32.68
N ALA A 203 34.28 32.07 -32.25
CA ALA A 203 35.03 33.07 -32.99
C ALA A 203 36.53 32.80 -32.80
N ALA A 204 37.25 32.62 -33.91
CA ALA A 204 38.70 32.63 -33.93
C ALA A 204 39.24 34.04 -33.71
N PRO A 205 40.43 34.14 -33.09
CA PRO A 205 41.54 34.82 -33.75
C PRO A 205 42.69 33.87 -34.08
#